data_AF-A0A6A6IFT9-F1
#
_entry.id   AF-A0A6A6IFT9-F1
#
_cell.length_a   1.000
_cell.length_b   1.000
_cell.length_c   1.000
_cell.angle_alpha   90.00
_cell.angle_beta   90.00
_cell.angle_gamma   90.00
#
_symmetry.space_group_name_H-M   'P 1'
#
loop_
_entity.id
_entity.type
_entity.pdbx_description
1 polymer ?
#
loop_
_entity_poly.entity_id
_entity_poly.type
_entity_poly.pdbx_seq_one_letter_code
_entity_poly.pdbx_strand_id
1 'polypeptide(L)'
;MDQDPPNGQPATQATLPSDLITLNVSGRRILTAKSTLKTSPYFQNLITRWEQGMETLPDGSVFIDADPDVFTIVLNYMRRPSTYPLLWTCEKGFDYVLYNKVMAEADFYMLEELRDWVASKEYENAVKIRHKIEVNPATTEAWMDKYWEKVDLEEIKELVHCYPVEVEGWSMSPKIIPRSIVCVWKYTKMDMSVCYKH
;
A
#
# COMPACT_ATOMS: atom_id res chain seq x y z
N MET A 1 -22.25 -45.56 -45.56
CA MET A 1 -22.73 -44.16 -45.72
C MET A 1 -22.96 -43.65 -44.32
N ASP A 2 -21.87 -43.35 -43.62
CA ASP A 2 -21.93 -42.76 -42.29
C ASP A 2 -21.90 -41.25 -42.51
N GLN A 3 -23.02 -40.59 -42.19
CA GLN A 3 -23.09 -39.14 -42.22
C GLN A 3 -22.48 -38.62 -40.92
N ASP A 4 -21.35 -37.93 -41.04
CA ASP A 4 -20.83 -37.06 -39.98
C ASP A 4 -21.89 -35.98 -39.63
N PRO A 5 -22.08 -35.65 -38.35
CA PRO A 5 -22.94 -34.54 -37.96
C PRO A 5 -22.29 -33.20 -38.36
N PRO A 6 -23.09 -32.17 -38.72
CA PRO A 6 -22.54 -30.92 -39.23
C PRO A 6 -21.86 -30.14 -38.10
N ASN A 7 -20.56 -29.94 -38.28
CA ASN A 7 -19.73 -29.03 -37.52
C ASN A 7 -20.07 -27.58 -37.87
N GLY A 8 -20.20 -26.72 -36.86
CA GLY A 8 -20.19 -25.26 -37.04
C GLY A 8 -21.45 -24.52 -36.59
N GLN A 9 -21.83 -24.65 -35.31
CA GLN A 9 -22.49 -23.51 -34.66
C GLN A 9 -21.42 -22.41 -34.47
N PRO A 10 -21.64 -21.16 -34.94
CA PRO A 10 -20.76 -20.07 -34.56
C PRO A 10 -20.81 -19.93 -33.03
N ALA A 11 -19.64 -19.84 -32.40
CA ALA A 11 -19.53 -19.60 -30.97
C ALA A 11 -20.45 -18.42 -30.61
N THR A 12 -21.49 -18.69 -29.83
CA THR A 12 -22.44 -17.69 -29.35
C THR A 12 -21.61 -16.63 -28.62
N GLN A 13 -21.47 -15.45 -29.22
CA GLN A 13 -20.85 -14.32 -28.53
C GLN A 13 -21.68 -14.08 -27.28
N ALA A 14 -21.14 -14.43 -26.12
CA ALA A 14 -21.83 -14.26 -24.86
C ALA A 14 -22.01 -12.76 -24.63
N THR A 15 -23.24 -12.28 -24.82
CA THR A 15 -23.59 -10.88 -24.54
C THR A 15 -23.37 -10.63 -23.07
N LEU A 16 -22.52 -9.66 -22.75
CA LEU A 16 -22.31 -9.25 -21.37
C LEU A 16 -23.63 -8.77 -20.75
N PRO A 17 -23.86 -9.02 -19.44
CA PRO A 17 -24.91 -8.35 -18.69
C PRO A 17 -24.88 -6.83 -18.93
N SER A 18 -26.06 -6.20 -18.96
CA SER A 18 -26.20 -4.79 -19.35
C SER A 18 -25.44 -3.79 -18.46
N ASP A 19 -25.10 -4.17 -17.22
CA ASP A 19 -24.29 -3.36 -16.30
C ASP A 19 -22.79 -3.61 -16.44
N LEU A 20 -22.35 -4.66 -17.13
CA LEU A 20 -20.93 -4.95 -17.31
C LEU A 20 -20.35 -4.24 -18.54
N ILE A 21 -19.12 -3.78 -18.40
CA ILE A 21 -18.36 -3.09 -19.45
C ILE A 21 -16.91 -3.55 -19.42
N THR A 22 -16.33 -3.72 -20.62
CA THR A 22 -14.90 -4.01 -20.76
C THR A 22 -14.16 -2.72 -21.07
N LEU A 23 -13.19 -2.38 -20.23
CA LEU A 23 -12.24 -1.29 -20.47
C LEU A 23 -10.96 -1.88 -21.04
N ASN A 24 -10.37 -1.21 -22.03
CA ASN A 24 -9.02 -1.46 -22.49
C ASN A 24 -8.13 -0.33 -22.00
N VAL A 25 -7.40 -0.58 -20.92
CA VAL A 25 -6.51 0.39 -20.29
C VAL A 25 -5.10 0.19 -20.83
N SER A 26 -4.73 0.96 -21.85
CA SER A 26 -3.43 0.89 -22.53
C SER A 26 -2.99 -0.54 -22.91
N GLY A 27 -3.92 -1.36 -23.39
CA GLY A 27 -3.70 -2.77 -23.77
C GLY A 27 -4.14 -3.80 -22.73
N ARG A 28 -4.41 -3.41 -21.48
CA ARG A 28 -4.92 -4.32 -20.44
C ARG A 28 -6.44 -4.30 -20.40
N ARG A 29 -7.05 -5.47 -20.63
CA ARG A 29 -8.51 -5.63 -20.53
C ARG A 29 -8.94 -5.76 -19.07
N ILE A 30 -9.88 -4.92 -18.65
CA ILE A 30 -10.47 -4.93 -17.32
C ILE A 30 -11.99 -4.99 -17.46
N LEU A 31 -12.60 -6.04 -16.92
CA LEU A 31 -14.05 -6.14 -16.81
C LEU A 31 -14.50 -5.49 -15.50
N THR A 32 -15.48 -4.60 -15.59
CA THR A 32 -16.07 -3.93 -14.41
C THR A 32 -17.55 -3.61 -14.63
N ALA A 33 -18.21 -3.10 -13.60
CA ALA A 33 -19.59 -2.65 -13.68
C ALA A 33 -19.66 -1.15 -13.99
N LYS A 34 -20.64 -0.73 -14.79
CA LYS A 34 -20.92 0.69 -15.07
C LYS A 34 -21.34 1.41 -13.79
N SER A 35 -22.12 0.74 -12.94
CA SER A 35 -22.46 1.22 -11.59
C SER A 35 -21.23 1.57 -10.74
N THR A 36 -20.14 0.79 -10.83
CA THR A 36 -18.87 1.09 -10.14
C THR A 36 -18.22 2.35 -10.71
N LEU A 37 -18.14 2.46 -12.04
CA LEU A 37 -17.53 3.60 -12.72
C LEU A 37 -18.31 4.90 -12.51
N LYS A 38 -19.64 4.84 -12.37
CA LYS A 38 -20.51 6.00 -12.09
C LYS A 38 -20.27 6.65 -10.73
N THR A 39 -19.43 6.07 -9.86
CA THR A 39 -18.95 6.75 -8.64
C THR A 39 -18.04 7.94 -8.94
N SER A 40 -17.45 7.98 -10.14
CA SER A 40 -16.68 9.10 -10.67
C SER A 40 -17.53 9.95 -11.63
N PRO A 41 -17.58 11.29 -11.46
CA PRO A 41 -18.23 12.19 -12.41
C PRO A 41 -17.65 12.09 -13.83
N TYR A 42 -16.33 11.93 -13.95
CA TYR A 42 -15.66 11.74 -15.24
C TYR A 42 -16.23 10.51 -15.97
N PHE A 43 -16.25 9.37 -15.28
CA PHE A 43 -16.71 8.12 -15.87
C PHE A 43 -18.22 8.09 -16.10
N GLN A 44 -19.01 8.78 -15.27
CA GLN A 44 -20.43 8.95 -15.52
C GLN A 44 -20.67 9.63 -16.88
N ASN A 45 -19.95 10.72 -17.17
CA ASN A 45 -20.02 11.41 -18.46
C ASN A 45 -19.53 10.52 -19.62
N LEU A 46 -18.45 9.76 -19.41
CA LEU A 46 -17.92 8.83 -20.41
C LEU A 46 -18.95 7.75 -20.77
N ILE A 47 -19.59 7.16 -19.75
CA ILE A 47 -20.62 6.13 -19.93
C ILE A 47 -21.83 6.71 -20.66
N THR A 48 -22.27 7.92 -20.35
CA THR A 48 -23.38 8.56 -21.07
C THR A 48 -23.07 8.74 -22.55
N ARG A 49 -21.87 9.19 -22.90
CA ARG A 49 -21.44 9.31 -24.31
C ARG A 49 -21.36 7.95 -25.00
N TRP A 50 -20.87 6.93 -24.29
CA TRP A 50 -20.82 5.57 -24.80
C TRP A 50 -22.22 5.00 -25.08
N GLU A 51 -23.16 5.19 -24.16
CA GLU A 51 -24.57 4.79 -24.35
C GLU A 51 -25.25 5.57 -25.49
N GLN A 52 -24.71 6.72 -25.89
CA GLN A 52 -25.13 7.52 -27.05
C GLN A 52 -24.42 7.13 -28.36
N GLY A 53 -23.62 6.05 -28.37
CA GLY A 53 -22.98 5.52 -29.57
C GLY A 53 -21.56 6.04 -29.83
N MET A 54 -20.81 6.43 -28.79
CA MET A 54 -19.38 6.70 -28.93
C MET A 54 -18.64 5.49 -29.54
N GLU A 55 -17.64 5.78 -30.37
CA GLU A 55 -16.78 4.75 -30.97
C GLU A 55 -16.07 3.92 -29.89
N THR A 56 -16.06 2.61 -30.08
CA THR A 56 -15.35 1.63 -29.26
C THR A 56 -14.29 0.94 -30.09
N LEU A 57 -13.38 0.22 -29.45
CA LEU A 57 -12.44 -0.63 -30.17
C LEU A 57 -13.17 -1.73 -30.95
N PRO A 58 -12.53 -2.36 -31.96
CA PRO A 58 -13.18 -3.41 -32.76
C PRO A 58 -13.72 -4.60 -31.97
N ASP A 59 -13.24 -4.80 -30.74
CA ASP A 59 -13.70 -5.84 -29.82
C ASP A 59 -14.81 -5.38 -28.84
N GLY A 60 -15.35 -4.17 -29.05
CA GLY A 60 -16.41 -3.55 -28.25
C GLY A 60 -15.94 -2.93 -26.93
N SER A 61 -14.63 -2.93 -26.62
CA SER A 61 -14.11 -2.34 -25.39
C SER A 61 -13.92 -0.82 -25.50
N VAL A 62 -14.05 -0.12 -24.36
CA VAL A 62 -13.77 1.32 -24.28
C VAL A 62 -12.30 1.52 -23.96
N PHE A 63 -11.58 2.26 -24.81
CA PHE A 63 -10.17 2.57 -24.59
C PHE A 63 -10.00 3.65 -23.51
N ILE A 64 -9.06 3.41 -22.59
CA ILE A 64 -8.64 4.34 -21.54
C ILE A 64 -7.13 4.49 -21.65
N ASP A 65 -6.68 5.72 -21.88
CA ASP A 65 -5.25 6.05 -21.96
C ASP A 65 -4.70 6.35 -20.56
N ALA A 66 -4.35 5.29 -19.83
CA ALA A 66 -3.83 5.38 -18.46
C ALA A 66 -2.85 4.25 -18.14
N ASP A 67 -2.09 4.41 -17.05
CA ASP A 67 -1.28 3.32 -16.50
C ASP A 67 -2.21 2.25 -15.90
N PRO A 68 -2.18 1.00 -16.40
CA PRO A 68 -3.13 -0.03 -15.98
C PRO A 68 -2.93 -0.50 -14.53
N ASP A 69 -1.73 -0.36 -13.96
CA ASP A 69 -1.47 -0.75 -12.57
C ASP A 69 -2.04 0.30 -11.60
N VAL A 70 -1.83 1.59 -11.91
CA VAL A 70 -2.39 2.70 -11.12
C VAL A 70 -3.91 2.74 -11.25
N PHE A 71 -4.43 2.58 -12.48
CA PHE A 71 -5.87 2.54 -12.73
C PHE A 71 -6.56 1.45 -11.92
N THR A 72 -5.92 0.28 -11.76
CA THR A 72 -6.48 -0.82 -10.96
C THR A 72 -6.66 -0.42 -9.49
N ILE A 73 -5.74 0.36 -8.92
CA ILE A 73 -5.84 0.88 -7.55
C ILE A 73 -7.04 1.84 -7.44
N VAL A 74 -7.15 2.77 -8.38
CA VAL A 74 -8.24 3.76 -8.42
C VAL A 74 -9.60 3.06 -8.64
N LEU A 75 -9.64 2.04 -9.48
CA LEU A 75 -10.84 1.25 -9.71
C LEU A 75 -11.26 0.47 -8.45
N ASN A 76 -10.31 -0.03 -7.67
CA ASN A 76 -10.61 -0.68 -6.39
C ASN A 76 -11.23 0.30 -5.39
N TYR A 77 -10.77 1.55 -5.37
CA TYR A 77 -11.43 2.60 -4.60
C TYR A 77 -12.85 2.88 -5.10
N MET A 78 -13.07 3.00 -6.41
CA MET A 78 -14.43 3.15 -6.97
C MET A 78 -15.36 1.99 -6.61
N ARG A 79 -14.82 0.76 -6.47
CA ARG A 79 -15.60 -0.40 -6.00
C ARG A 79 -16.00 -0.25 -4.53
N ARG A 80 -15.18 0.39 -3.70
CA ARG A 80 -15.36 0.57 -2.25
C ARG A 80 -14.87 1.96 -1.82
N PRO A 81 -15.69 3.03 -1.98
CA PRO A 81 -15.26 4.42 -1.76
C PRO A 81 -14.79 4.76 -0.33
N SER A 82 -14.97 3.85 0.62
CA SER A 82 -14.50 3.99 2.01
C SER A 82 -13.19 3.25 2.28
N THR A 83 -12.62 2.55 1.29
CA THR A 83 -11.41 1.74 1.42
C THR A 83 -10.27 2.38 0.64
N TYR A 84 -9.38 3.06 1.37
CA TYR A 84 -8.25 3.78 0.81
C TYR A 84 -7.04 2.86 0.58
N PRO A 85 -6.20 3.14 -0.43
CA PRO A 85 -5.06 2.28 -0.75
C PRO A 85 -3.95 2.41 0.30
N LEU A 86 -3.54 1.28 0.88
CA LEU A 86 -2.36 1.17 1.72
C LEU A 86 -1.19 0.61 0.91
N LEU A 87 -0.38 1.50 0.34
CA LEU A 87 0.77 1.19 -0.50
C LEU A 87 2.02 1.17 0.39
N TRP A 88 2.06 0.23 1.31
CA TRP A 88 3.11 0.13 2.32
C TRP A 88 3.51 -1.33 2.54
N THR A 89 4.80 -1.55 2.77
CA THR A 89 5.33 -2.84 3.26
C THR A 89 6.37 -2.58 4.35
N CYS A 90 6.60 -3.57 5.22
CA CYS A 90 7.63 -3.46 6.25
C CYS A 90 9.05 -3.32 5.68
N GLU A 91 9.32 -3.91 4.51
CA GLU A 91 10.63 -3.88 3.86
C GLU A 91 10.91 -2.54 3.16
N LYS A 92 9.92 -1.99 2.46
CA LYS A 92 10.09 -0.82 1.59
C LYS A 92 9.53 0.48 2.16
N GLY A 93 8.75 0.41 3.24
CA GLY A 93 7.97 1.53 3.74
C GLY A 93 6.82 1.91 2.80
N PHE A 94 6.43 3.19 2.83
CA PHE A 94 5.39 3.74 1.96
C PHE A 94 5.94 3.98 0.55
N ASP A 95 5.19 3.58 -0.47
CA ASP A 95 5.52 3.88 -1.86
C ASP A 95 4.99 5.27 -2.24
N TYR A 96 5.74 6.31 -1.84
CA TYR A 96 5.39 7.71 -2.10
C TYR A 96 5.26 8.03 -3.59
N VAL A 97 6.04 7.35 -4.45
CA VAL A 97 5.97 7.55 -5.90
C VAL A 97 4.64 7.02 -6.42
N LEU A 98 4.22 5.83 -5.99
CA LEU A 98 2.93 5.27 -6.38
C LEU A 98 1.76 6.06 -5.80
N TYR A 99 1.87 6.58 -4.58
CA TYR A 99 0.88 7.51 -4.03
C TYR A 99 0.71 8.76 -4.89
N ASN A 100 1.80 9.37 -5.36
CA ASN A 100 1.72 10.53 -6.25
C ASN A 100 1.02 10.19 -7.58
N LYS A 101 1.29 9.02 -8.15
CA LYS A 101 0.57 8.55 -9.35
C LYS A 101 -0.92 8.36 -9.09
N VAL A 102 -1.28 7.71 -7.98
CA VAL A 102 -2.68 7.51 -7.57
C VAL A 102 -3.39 8.85 -7.37
N MET A 103 -2.72 9.83 -6.77
CA MET A 103 -3.28 11.18 -6.58
C MET A 103 -3.56 11.87 -7.92
N ALA A 104 -2.64 11.78 -8.88
CA ALA A 104 -2.82 12.36 -10.21
C ALA A 104 -4.00 11.72 -10.97
N GLU A 105 -4.11 10.39 -10.95
CA GLU A 105 -5.24 9.68 -11.55
C GLU A 105 -6.56 10.00 -10.81
N ALA A 106 -6.54 10.09 -9.48
CA ALA A 106 -7.72 10.46 -8.69
C ALA A 106 -8.21 11.87 -9.05
N ASP A 107 -7.30 12.83 -9.25
CA ASP A 107 -7.66 14.18 -9.69
C ASP A 107 -8.23 14.16 -11.12
N PHE A 108 -7.59 13.45 -12.04
CA PHE A 108 -8.07 13.31 -13.43
C PHE A 108 -9.47 12.69 -13.52
N TYR A 109 -9.72 11.64 -12.74
CA TYR A 109 -11.02 10.97 -12.68
C TYR A 109 -12.01 11.63 -11.71
N MET A 110 -11.69 12.82 -11.17
CA MET A 110 -12.57 13.60 -10.29
C MET A 110 -13.02 12.83 -9.02
N LEU A 111 -12.09 12.07 -8.42
CA LEU A 111 -12.27 11.34 -7.18
C LEU A 111 -11.67 12.15 -6.02
N GLU A 112 -12.34 13.26 -5.68
CA GLU A 112 -11.83 14.28 -4.74
C GLU A 112 -11.49 13.71 -3.37
N GLU A 113 -12.32 12.82 -2.80
CA GLU A 113 -12.05 12.19 -1.51
C GLU A 113 -10.75 11.38 -1.50
N LEU A 114 -10.49 10.60 -2.56
CA LEU A 114 -9.24 9.85 -2.69
C LEU A 114 -8.05 10.78 -2.88
N ARG A 115 -8.18 11.79 -3.75
CA ARG A 115 -7.14 12.79 -4.00
C ARG A 115 -6.75 13.48 -2.70
N ASP A 116 -7.72 14.00 -1.97
CA ASP A 116 -7.49 14.80 -0.76
C ASP A 116 -6.91 13.95 0.38
N TRP A 117 -7.33 12.69 0.48
CA TRP A 117 -6.77 11.74 1.44
C TRP A 117 -5.29 11.44 1.16
N VAL A 118 -4.92 11.25 -0.12
CA VAL A 118 -3.50 11.05 -0.50
C VAL A 118 -2.70 12.34 -0.32
N ALA A 119 -3.24 13.49 -0.72
CA ALA A 119 -2.59 14.80 -0.59
C ALA A 119 -2.30 15.15 0.88
N SER A 120 -3.22 14.81 1.79
CA SER A 120 -3.08 15.02 3.23
C SER A 120 -2.20 13.95 3.92
N LYS A 121 -1.67 12.99 3.15
CA LYS A 121 -0.84 11.88 3.63
C LYS A 121 -1.48 11.04 4.74
N GLU A 122 -2.80 10.88 4.72
CA GLU A 122 -3.53 10.14 5.75
C GLU A 122 -3.13 8.66 5.85
N TYR A 123 -2.50 8.10 4.80
CA TYR A 123 -1.91 6.77 4.84
C TYR A 123 -0.81 6.62 5.90
N GLU A 124 -0.10 7.70 6.25
CA GLU A 124 0.95 7.64 7.30
C GLU A 124 0.33 7.37 8.67
N ASN A 125 -0.90 7.84 8.90
CA ASN A 125 -1.65 7.61 10.13
C ASN A 125 -2.23 6.18 10.21
N ALA A 126 -2.34 5.48 9.08
CA ALA A 126 -2.90 4.12 9.01
C ALA A 126 -1.93 3.05 9.53
N VAL A 127 -0.62 3.35 9.62
CA VAL A 127 0.40 2.40 10.08
C VAL A 127 0.96 2.84 11.43
N LYS A 128 0.68 2.06 12.48
CA LYS A 128 1.26 2.27 13.82
C LYS A 128 2.46 1.33 14.02
N ILE A 129 3.66 1.90 13.99
CA ILE A 129 4.89 1.16 14.27
C ILE A 129 5.15 1.19 15.78
N ARG A 130 5.12 0.02 16.44
CA ARG A 130 5.56 -0.12 17.84
C ARG A 130 6.97 -0.68 17.90
N HIS A 131 7.82 -0.01 18.67
CA HIS A 131 9.18 -0.42 18.92
C HIS A 131 9.27 -1.09 20.29
N LYS A 132 9.76 -2.33 20.35
CA LYS A 132 10.11 -2.99 21.61
C LYS A 132 11.63 -2.94 21.76
N ILE A 133 12.07 -2.24 22.79
CA ILE A 133 13.49 -2.20 23.17
C ILE A 133 13.67 -3.26 24.23
N GLU A 134 14.51 -4.26 23.95
CA GLU A 134 14.92 -5.24 24.94
C GLU A 134 16.36 -4.95 25.34
N VAL A 135 16.54 -4.46 26.57
CA VAL A 135 17.85 -4.17 27.14
C VAL A 135 18.26 -5.37 28.01
N ASN A 136 19.47 -5.90 27.80
CA ASN A 136 19.96 -7.05 28.55
C ASN A 136 20.20 -6.66 30.02
N PRO A 137 19.52 -7.32 30.98
CA PRO A 137 19.54 -6.94 32.39
C PRO A 137 20.91 -7.09 33.09
N ALA A 138 21.86 -7.84 32.53
CA ALA A 138 23.15 -8.12 33.17
C ALA A 138 24.10 -6.90 33.25
N THR A 139 23.78 -5.78 32.60
CA THR A 139 24.65 -4.58 32.54
C THR A 139 23.91 -3.26 32.80
N THR A 140 22.66 -3.30 33.25
CA THR A 140 21.71 -2.18 33.06
C THR A 140 21.48 -1.21 34.19
N GLU A 141 21.73 -1.53 35.46
CA GLU A 141 21.35 -0.57 36.52
C GLU A 141 22.17 0.72 36.44
N ALA A 142 23.50 0.63 36.29
CA ALA A 142 24.36 1.81 36.14
C ALA A 142 24.26 2.50 34.76
N TRP A 143 23.82 1.78 33.72
CA TRP A 143 23.69 2.32 32.36
C TRP A 143 22.37 3.08 32.16
N MET A 144 21.26 2.51 32.65
CA MET A 144 19.94 3.14 32.55
C MET A 144 19.94 4.49 33.29
N ASP A 145 20.46 4.56 34.53
CA ASP A 145 20.51 5.81 35.31
C ASP A 145 21.34 6.92 34.64
N LYS A 146 22.39 6.55 33.89
CA LYS A 146 23.32 7.53 33.29
C LYS A 146 22.88 8.05 31.92
N TYR A 147 22.08 7.28 31.17
CA TYR A 147 21.82 7.55 29.77
C TYR A 147 20.33 7.59 29.38
N TRP A 148 19.40 7.26 30.28
CA TRP A 148 17.96 7.27 30.00
C TRP A 148 17.44 8.61 29.44
N GLU A 149 17.91 9.73 29.99
CA GLU A 149 17.55 11.08 29.49
C GLU A 149 18.15 11.43 28.12
N LYS A 150 19.12 10.65 27.64
CA LYS A 150 19.84 10.89 26.37
C LYS A 150 19.41 9.96 25.25
N VAL A 151 18.53 9.00 25.52
CA VAL A 151 17.98 8.12 24.49
C VAL A 151 16.84 8.85 23.80
N ASP A 152 17.14 9.43 22.64
CA ASP A 152 16.09 9.90 21.74
C ASP A 152 15.43 8.69 21.07
N LEU A 153 14.17 8.46 21.39
CA LEU A 153 13.39 7.33 20.88
C LEU A 153 13.02 7.48 19.39
N GLU A 154 13.17 8.68 18.81
CA GLU A 154 12.85 8.97 17.42
C GLU A 154 13.97 8.55 16.43
N GLU A 155 15.22 8.39 16.90
CA GLU A 155 16.40 8.22 16.02
C GLU A 155 16.87 6.75 15.85
N ILE A 156 16.14 5.78 16.38
CA ILE A 156 16.59 4.38 16.40
C ILE A 156 16.13 3.66 15.12
N LYS A 157 16.96 3.62 14.06
CA LYS A 157 16.63 2.94 12.78
C LYS A 157 17.47 1.71 12.42
N GLU A 158 18.62 1.47 13.04
CA GLU A 158 19.44 0.25 12.93
C GLU A 158 20.44 0.24 14.11
N LEU A 159 21.21 -0.86 14.32
CA LEU A 159 22.15 -1.08 15.45
C LEU A 159 22.57 0.22 16.17
N VAL A 160 21.94 0.53 17.30
CA VAL A 160 21.94 1.91 17.83
C VAL A 160 23.30 2.34 18.33
N HIS A 161 24.03 1.46 19.01
CA HIS A 161 25.42 1.71 19.39
C HIS A 161 26.03 0.51 20.12
N CYS A 162 27.34 0.35 19.98
CA CYS A 162 28.17 -0.44 20.89
C CYS A 162 28.99 0.53 21.73
N TYR A 163 28.71 0.64 23.03
CA TYR A 163 29.56 1.42 23.93
C TYR A 163 30.51 0.47 24.67
N PRO A 164 31.82 0.78 24.73
CA PRO A 164 32.71 0.10 25.65
C PRO A 164 32.36 0.54 27.07
N VAL A 165 32.01 -0.41 27.93
CA VAL A 165 31.82 -0.15 29.36
C VAL A 165 33.01 -0.72 30.11
N GLU A 166 33.70 0.13 30.86
CA GLU A 166 34.67 -0.29 31.86
C GLU A 166 33.91 -0.65 33.13
N VAL A 167 33.96 -1.92 33.52
CA VAL A 167 33.34 -2.39 34.75
C VAL A 167 34.41 -2.35 35.84
N GLU A 168 34.26 -1.48 36.85
CA GLU A 168 35.12 -1.50 38.04
C GLU A 168 34.79 -2.75 38.87
N GLY A 169 35.46 -3.86 38.57
CA GLY A 169 35.47 -5.02 39.44
C GLY A 169 36.36 -4.75 40.65
N TRP A 170 35.85 -4.97 41.87
CA TRP A 170 36.67 -5.09 43.07
C TRP A 170 37.57 -6.33 42.93
N SER A 171 38.72 -6.18 42.28
CA SER A 171 39.77 -7.20 42.19
C SER A 171 40.98 -6.73 42.98
N MET A 172 41.39 -7.53 43.97
CA MET A 172 42.68 -7.39 44.64
C MET A 172 43.81 -7.92 43.73
N SER A 173 44.04 -7.29 42.58
CA SER A 173 45.29 -7.38 41.81
C SER A 173 45.27 -6.41 40.63
N PRO A 174 46.40 -5.77 40.28
CA PRO A 174 46.44 -4.77 39.24
C PRO A 174 46.45 -5.44 37.86
N LYS A 175 45.66 -4.88 36.93
CA LYS A 175 45.58 -5.21 35.50
C LYS A 175 44.69 -6.40 35.15
N ILE A 176 43.40 -6.13 35.00
CA ILE A 176 42.58 -6.46 33.80
C ILE A 176 41.26 -5.70 34.02
N ILE A 177 40.99 -4.68 33.20
CA ILE A 177 39.66 -4.05 33.12
C ILE A 177 38.90 -4.82 32.03
N PRO A 178 37.89 -5.64 32.35
CA PRO A 178 37.09 -6.29 31.33
C PRO A 178 36.28 -5.22 30.58
N ARG A 179 36.51 -5.10 29.27
CA ARG A 179 35.69 -4.28 28.38
C ARG A 179 34.48 -5.11 27.96
N SER A 180 33.31 -4.79 28.50
CA SER A 180 32.06 -5.41 28.08
C SER A 180 31.40 -4.57 26.99
N ILE A 181 30.78 -5.23 26.01
CA ILE A 181 29.99 -4.58 24.96
C ILE A 181 28.50 -4.76 25.32
N VAL A 182 27.79 -3.66 25.50
CA VAL A 182 26.32 -3.68 25.63
C VAL A 182 25.72 -3.53 24.24
N CYS A 183 24.95 -4.51 23.81
CA CYS A 183 24.20 -4.47 22.55
C CYS A 183 22.72 -4.21 22.84
N VAL A 184 22.17 -3.13 22.28
CA VAL A 184 20.74 -2.83 22.35
C VAL A 184 20.07 -3.35 21.09
N TRP A 185 19.10 -4.25 21.26
CA TRP A 185 18.33 -4.83 20.16
C TRP A 185 16.94 -4.19 20.11
N LYS A 186 16.51 -3.82 18.90
CA LYS A 186 15.15 -3.36 18.63
C LYS A 186 14.39 -4.46 17.93
N TYR A 187 13.28 -4.89 18.53
CA TYR A 187 12.32 -5.79 17.88
C TYR A 187 11.04 -5.02 17.57
N THR A 188 10.57 -5.14 16.33
CA THR A 188 9.36 -4.47 15.87
C THR A 188 8.18 -5.45 15.96
N LYS A 189 7.20 -5.18 16.82
CA LYS A 189 5.95 -5.95 16.92
C LYS A 189 4.81 -5.04 16.47
N MET A 190 4.23 -5.28 15.30
CA MET A 190 3.19 -4.40 14.74
C MET A 190 1.78 -4.97 14.95
N ASP A 191 0.84 -4.07 15.23
CA ASP A 191 -0.59 -4.35 15.40
C ASP A 191 -1.31 -3.62 14.26
N MET A 192 -1.85 -4.35 13.28
CA MET A 192 -2.50 -3.77 12.11
C MET A 192 -3.96 -3.44 12.45
N SER A 193 -4.25 -2.18 12.76
CA SER A 193 -5.64 -1.69 12.80
C SER A 193 -6.01 -1.14 11.42
N VAL A 194 -6.78 -1.89 10.64
CA VAL A 194 -7.43 -1.36 9.44
C VAL A 194 -8.50 -0.37 9.91
N CYS A 195 -8.25 0.93 9.76
CA CYS A 195 -9.21 1.96 10.09
C CYS A 195 -10.34 1.97 9.06
N TYR A 196 -11.52 1.48 9.46
CA TYR A 196 -12.75 1.73 8.72
C TYR A 196 -13.30 3.10 9.15
N LYS A 197 -13.64 3.95 8.19
CA LYS A 197 -14.42 5.16 8.45
C LYS A 197 -15.87 4.71 8.66
N HIS A 198 -16.38 4.85 9.88
CA HIS A 198 -17.80 4.65 10.23
C HIS A 198 -18.65 5.84 9.78
#